data_AF-A0A2E6QJX3-F1
#
_entry.id   AF-A0A2E6QJX3-F1
#
_cell.length_a   1.000
_cell.length_b   1.000
_cell.length_c   1.000
_cell.angle_alpha   90.00
_cell.angle_beta   90.00
_cell.angle_gamma   90.00
#
_symmetry.space_group_name_H-M   'P 1'
#
loop_
_entity.id
_entity.type
_entity.pdbx_description
1 polymer ?
#
loop_
_entity_poly.entity_id
_entity_poly.type
_entity_poly.pdbx_seq_one_letter_code
_entity_poly.pdbx_strand_id
1 'polypeptide(L)'
;MDGAGARRKLAAVVSADVAGYSRLMADSEPQTLRTLTEYRRSIADRVGRHGGRVVDSPGDAWLAEFVSPVEAVSCAWAIQEDLAGRNGTLPEHRRMHFRIGINLGDVIEHDGALYGDAVNVAARVQTLAMPGGVSISGTVFEHVENKLPLGFVALGEQRLKNIERPVRVYQVEAAPGPSQRMPAPAAQSRRTGGKPTIAVLPFDPMGGDVEQGYFADGITEDIITELARFQEIHVVARNSVFTYKGRPVRIQEVGEELGARYVLEGSVRKAGGRVRVTAQLIDAATGHHLWADRFDEQMEDIFAVQDEVTSKIVATMMGRVEATERDRVRTEVRTDEPEAYDLLLRGRDLWSKLVPDGNRQARALYEQALAIDPNYARGYASLGWTYIVEADRGWTDDPEAAIAEAIRLARRGIEINPRGHSSYLVLGHALLWDGQTARAEEALEQAIALNPNDSDSYAFLAYCLCFRGRTERAVTLMERAMRMNRDLGRWPRGVLVIAHTIAGHYEAALEAFRNIQNPFGITCRWTAVALAYLGRMEDANAMVQQMLQVEPAYDSERHLSRLFFENPEDRERYVEGLRLVGLA
;
A
#
# COMPACT_ATOMS: atom_id res chain seq x y z
N MET A 1 -20.96 -51.57 -28.60
CA MET A 1 -21.87 -51.12 -27.52
C MET A 1 -21.12 -50.06 -26.72
N ASP A 2 -20.67 -48.97 -27.34
CA ASP A 2 -21.45 -47.81 -27.80
C ASP A 2 -21.35 -46.70 -26.74
N GLY A 3 -20.19 -46.03 -26.70
CA GLY A 3 -20.00 -44.77 -25.97
C GLY A 3 -20.59 -43.56 -26.71
N ALA A 4 -21.63 -43.78 -27.53
CA ALA A 4 -22.33 -42.74 -28.27
C ALA A 4 -23.37 -42.10 -27.35
N GLY A 5 -22.93 -41.13 -26.53
CA GLY A 5 -23.86 -40.34 -25.71
C GLY A 5 -23.25 -39.67 -24.49
N ALA A 6 -22.02 -40.00 -24.09
CA ALA A 6 -21.36 -39.38 -22.94
C ALA A 6 -20.60 -38.10 -23.35
N ARG A 7 -21.07 -36.93 -22.91
CA ARG A 7 -20.43 -35.62 -23.22
C ARG A 7 -19.76 -35.05 -21.97
N ARG A 8 -18.44 -34.82 -22.03
CA ARG A 8 -17.72 -34.10 -20.96
C ARG A 8 -17.83 -32.59 -21.17
N LYS A 9 -18.14 -31.85 -20.10
CA LYS A 9 -18.24 -30.39 -20.10
C LYS A 9 -17.93 -29.82 -18.71
N LEU A 10 -17.49 -28.57 -18.67
CA LEU A 10 -17.41 -27.79 -17.43
C LEU A 10 -18.82 -27.30 -17.06
N ALA A 11 -19.24 -27.49 -15.82
CA ALA A 11 -20.55 -27.02 -15.35
C ALA A 11 -20.50 -26.63 -13.86
N ALA A 12 -21.32 -25.64 -13.50
CA ALA A 12 -21.65 -25.37 -12.10
C ALA A 12 -22.76 -26.33 -11.67
N VAL A 13 -22.46 -27.19 -10.68
CA VAL A 13 -23.37 -28.20 -10.17
C VAL A 13 -23.93 -27.74 -8.83
N VAL A 14 -25.26 -27.74 -8.72
CA VAL A 14 -26.01 -27.43 -7.50
C VAL A 14 -26.59 -28.73 -6.96
N SER A 15 -26.20 -29.10 -5.74
CA SER A 15 -26.77 -30.23 -4.99
C SER A 15 -27.56 -29.71 -3.81
N ALA A 16 -28.71 -30.32 -3.51
CA ALA A 16 -29.53 -29.91 -2.38
C ALA A 16 -30.32 -31.05 -1.76
N ASP A 17 -30.57 -30.99 -0.45
CA ASP A 17 -31.39 -31.93 0.30
C ASP A 17 -32.24 -31.24 1.38
N VAL A 18 -33.18 -31.98 1.98
CA VAL A 18 -34.00 -31.47 3.07
C VAL A 18 -33.37 -31.83 4.42
N ALA A 19 -33.06 -30.80 5.22
CA ALA A 19 -32.59 -31.01 6.59
C ALA A 19 -33.70 -31.64 7.45
N GLY A 20 -33.43 -32.83 7.98
CA GLY A 20 -34.37 -33.53 8.87
C GLY A 20 -35.55 -34.20 8.15
N TYR A 21 -35.42 -34.54 6.86
CA TYR A 21 -36.48 -35.15 6.05
C TYR A 21 -37.15 -36.37 6.71
N SER A 22 -36.37 -37.29 7.27
CA SER A 22 -36.91 -38.50 7.92
C SER A 22 -37.84 -38.20 9.10
N ARG A 23 -37.56 -37.12 9.85
CA ARG A 23 -38.45 -36.66 10.93
C ARG A 23 -39.76 -36.14 10.38
N LEU A 24 -39.72 -35.31 9.33
CA LEU A 24 -40.93 -34.77 8.68
C LEU A 24 -41.81 -35.90 8.09
N MET A 25 -41.19 -36.95 7.55
CA MET A 25 -41.88 -38.15 7.06
C MET A 25 -42.54 -38.94 8.19
N ALA A 26 -41.84 -39.12 9.32
CA ALA A 26 -42.39 -39.79 10.50
C ALA A 26 -43.58 -39.02 11.12
N ASP A 27 -43.52 -37.68 11.11
CA ASP A 27 -44.60 -36.84 11.65
C ASP A 27 -45.86 -36.89 10.77
N SER A 28 -45.73 -36.77 9.45
CA SER A 28 -46.85 -36.94 8.51
C SER A 28 -46.37 -37.10 7.06
N GLU A 29 -46.36 -38.32 6.57
CA GLU A 29 -45.99 -38.64 5.19
C GLU A 29 -46.85 -37.90 4.13
N PRO A 30 -48.19 -37.89 4.17
CA PRO A 30 -49.00 -37.23 3.14
C PRO A 30 -48.85 -35.71 3.10
N GLN A 31 -48.55 -35.07 4.23
CA GLN A 31 -48.31 -33.62 4.26
C GLN A 31 -46.90 -33.28 3.79
N THR A 32 -45.91 -34.09 4.17
CA THR A 32 -44.50 -33.87 3.79
C THR A 32 -44.31 -34.05 2.28
N LEU A 33 -44.94 -35.07 1.69
CA LEU A 33 -44.93 -35.25 0.23
C LEU A 33 -45.61 -34.10 -0.52
N ARG A 34 -46.71 -33.54 0.03
CA ARG A 34 -47.37 -32.36 -0.55
C ARG A 34 -46.45 -31.13 -0.54
N THR A 35 -45.86 -30.79 0.60
CA THR A 35 -44.93 -29.66 0.72
C THR A 35 -43.69 -29.85 -0.17
N LEU A 36 -43.11 -31.05 -0.20
CA LEU A 36 -41.97 -31.38 -1.05
C LEU A 36 -42.32 -31.21 -2.54
N THR A 37 -43.50 -31.68 -2.97
CA THR A 37 -43.96 -31.55 -4.36
C THR A 37 -44.15 -30.08 -4.76
N GLU A 38 -44.72 -29.27 -3.87
CA GLU A 38 -44.89 -27.82 -4.10
C GLU A 38 -43.54 -27.10 -4.18
N TYR A 39 -42.62 -27.39 -3.27
CA TYR A 39 -41.30 -26.77 -3.24
C TYR A 39 -40.48 -27.19 -4.46
N ARG A 40 -40.52 -28.47 -4.85
CA ARG A 40 -39.88 -28.96 -6.09
C ARG A 40 -40.38 -28.25 -7.34
N ARG A 41 -41.69 -27.97 -7.43
CA ARG A 41 -42.25 -27.19 -8.55
C ARG A 41 -41.69 -25.76 -8.57
N SER A 42 -41.60 -25.10 -7.41
CA SER A 42 -41.03 -23.75 -7.29
C SER A 42 -39.55 -23.72 -7.65
N ILE A 43 -38.79 -24.70 -7.16
CA ILE A 43 -37.36 -24.88 -7.44
C ILE A 43 -37.14 -25.06 -8.95
N ALA A 44 -37.88 -25.96 -9.60
CA ALA A 44 -37.73 -26.23 -11.03
C ALA A 44 -38.02 -24.99 -11.90
N ASP A 45 -39.03 -24.19 -11.55
CA ASP A 45 -39.34 -22.92 -12.22
C ASP A 45 -38.19 -21.92 -12.06
N ARG A 46 -37.62 -21.75 -10.86
CA ARG A 46 -36.49 -20.86 -10.60
C ARG A 46 -35.21 -21.30 -11.33
N VAL A 47 -34.91 -22.59 -11.29
CA VAL A 47 -33.77 -23.17 -12.03
C VAL A 47 -33.89 -22.86 -13.52
N GLY A 48 -35.09 -23.05 -14.11
CA GLY A 48 -35.33 -22.70 -15.51
C GLY A 48 -35.16 -21.22 -15.83
N ARG A 49 -35.64 -20.32 -14.94
CA ARG A 49 -35.49 -18.85 -15.12
C ARG A 49 -34.04 -18.36 -15.08
N HIS A 50 -33.19 -19.04 -14.31
CA HIS A 50 -31.75 -18.77 -14.24
C HIS A 50 -30.93 -19.58 -15.26
N GLY A 51 -31.58 -20.15 -16.28
CA GLY A 51 -30.91 -20.88 -17.36
C GLY A 51 -30.24 -22.19 -16.93
N GLY A 52 -30.66 -22.76 -15.80
CA GLY A 52 -30.22 -24.06 -15.32
C GLY A 52 -31.15 -25.20 -15.76
N ARG A 53 -30.67 -26.44 -15.61
CA ARG A 53 -31.42 -27.66 -15.87
C ARG A 53 -31.44 -28.55 -14.64
N VAL A 54 -32.63 -28.90 -14.15
CA VAL A 54 -32.80 -29.89 -13.08
C VAL A 54 -32.50 -31.28 -13.63
N VAL A 55 -31.71 -32.04 -12.88
CA VAL A 55 -31.40 -33.45 -13.12
C VAL A 55 -32.17 -34.26 -12.09
N ASP A 56 -32.99 -35.19 -12.57
CA ASP A 56 -33.90 -35.94 -11.71
C ASP A 56 -33.13 -36.74 -10.65
N SER A 57 -33.63 -36.74 -9.42
CA SER A 57 -32.97 -37.36 -8.26
C SER A 57 -33.99 -38.01 -7.33
N PRO A 58 -33.73 -39.24 -6.87
CA PRO A 58 -34.63 -39.95 -5.96
C PRO A 58 -34.68 -39.28 -4.57
N GLY A 59 -35.83 -39.39 -3.90
CA GLY A 59 -36.00 -38.95 -2.51
C GLY A 59 -36.31 -37.47 -2.34
N ASP A 60 -35.67 -36.83 -1.37
CA ASP A 60 -35.76 -35.40 -1.04
C ASP A 60 -34.62 -34.58 -1.67
N ALA A 61 -33.58 -35.24 -2.16
CA ALA A 61 -32.48 -34.61 -2.85
C ALA A 61 -32.88 -34.12 -4.24
N TRP A 62 -32.20 -33.08 -4.72
CA TRP A 62 -32.25 -32.67 -6.12
C TRP A 62 -30.90 -32.15 -6.59
N LEU A 63 -30.68 -32.25 -7.89
CA LEU A 63 -29.45 -31.84 -8.57
C LEU A 63 -29.81 -30.90 -9.72
N ALA A 64 -29.00 -29.89 -9.98
CA ALA A 64 -29.12 -29.07 -11.20
C ALA A 64 -27.74 -28.69 -11.74
N GLU A 65 -27.70 -28.43 -13.04
CA GLU A 65 -26.54 -27.85 -13.71
C GLU A 65 -26.83 -26.45 -14.25
N PHE A 66 -25.79 -25.63 -14.23
CA PHE A 66 -25.75 -24.32 -14.83
C PHE A 66 -24.46 -24.16 -15.64
N VAL A 67 -24.55 -23.45 -16.76
CA VAL A 67 -23.36 -23.03 -17.51
C VAL A 67 -22.60 -21.93 -16.75
N SER A 68 -23.32 -21.06 -16.06
CA SER A 68 -22.77 -19.93 -15.31
C SER A 68 -22.77 -20.21 -13.80
N PRO A 69 -21.61 -20.14 -13.11
CA PRO A 69 -21.58 -20.21 -11.65
C PRO A 69 -22.29 -19.03 -10.97
N VAL A 70 -22.34 -17.86 -11.63
CA VAL A 70 -23.07 -16.68 -11.13
C VAL A 70 -24.57 -16.95 -11.08
N GLU A 71 -25.13 -17.51 -12.15
CA GLU A 71 -26.55 -17.88 -12.20
C GLU A 71 -26.88 -19.02 -11.22
N ALA A 72 -25.96 -19.98 -11.04
CA ALA A 72 -26.13 -21.04 -10.05
C ALA A 72 -26.29 -20.48 -8.63
N VAL A 73 -25.40 -19.56 -8.22
CA VAL A 73 -25.44 -18.96 -6.89
C VAL A 73 -26.64 -18.02 -6.73
N SER A 74 -26.95 -17.20 -7.74
CA SER A 74 -28.14 -16.34 -7.73
C SER A 74 -29.43 -17.16 -7.62
N CYS A 75 -29.52 -18.27 -8.37
CA CYS A 75 -30.66 -19.17 -8.32
C CYS A 75 -30.80 -19.84 -6.95
N ALA A 76 -29.69 -20.34 -6.40
CA ALA A 76 -29.67 -20.99 -5.09
C ALA A 76 -30.12 -20.03 -3.98
N TRP A 77 -29.66 -18.78 -4.02
CA TRP A 77 -30.09 -17.75 -3.07
C TRP A 77 -31.58 -17.42 -3.22
N ALA A 78 -32.05 -17.19 -4.45
CA ALA A 78 -33.46 -16.90 -4.72
C ALA A 78 -34.39 -18.06 -4.34
N ILE A 79 -33.92 -19.31 -4.42
CA ILE A 79 -34.63 -20.48 -3.88
C ILE A 79 -34.74 -20.38 -2.36
N GLN A 80 -33.65 -20.10 -1.64
CA GLN A 80 -33.71 -19.99 -0.18
C GLN A 80 -34.66 -18.88 0.29
N GLU A 81 -34.67 -17.72 -0.38
CA GLU A 81 -35.59 -16.62 -0.07
C GLU A 81 -37.07 -17.02 -0.26
N ASP A 82 -37.39 -17.70 -1.37
CA ASP A 82 -38.74 -18.20 -1.65
C ASP A 82 -39.21 -19.20 -0.61
N LEU A 83 -38.36 -20.18 -0.30
CA LEU A 83 -38.69 -21.24 0.64
C LEU A 83 -38.75 -20.71 2.08
N ALA A 84 -37.96 -19.70 2.44
CA ALA A 84 -38.09 -19.00 3.71
C ALA A 84 -39.46 -18.33 3.85
N GLY A 85 -39.93 -17.65 2.80
CA GLY A 85 -41.26 -17.05 2.76
C GLY A 85 -42.39 -18.07 2.93
N ARG A 86 -42.31 -19.20 2.22
CA ARG A 86 -43.29 -20.31 2.32
C ARG A 86 -43.24 -21.03 3.67
N ASN A 87 -42.04 -21.25 4.23
CA ASN A 87 -41.90 -21.82 5.57
C ASN A 87 -42.46 -20.90 6.65
N GLY A 88 -42.49 -19.58 6.42
CA GLY A 88 -43.12 -18.61 7.30
C GLY A 88 -44.62 -18.87 7.54
N THR A 89 -45.32 -19.51 6.58
CA THR A 89 -46.75 -19.84 6.70
C THR A 89 -47.01 -21.22 7.32
N LEU A 90 -45.97 -21.98 7.63
CA LEU A 90 -46.07 -23.32 8.21
C LEU A 90 -45.72 -23.31 9.71
N PRO A 91 -46.35 -24.18 10.53
CA PRO A 91 -45.92 -24.43 11.91
C PRO A 91 -44.45 -24.84 11.96
N GLU A 92 -43.73 -24.45 13.03
CA GLU A 92 -42.28 -24.66 13.16
C GLU A 92 -41.85 -26.12 12.91
N HIS A 93 -42.57 -27.09 13.50
CA HIS A 93 -42.27 -28.52 13.34
C HIS A 93 -42.47 -29.05 11.90
N ARG A 94 -43.16 -28.28 11.03
CA ARG A 94 -43.46 -28.59 9.62
C ARG A 94 -42.60 -27.82 8.62
N ARG A 95 -41.76 -26.88 9.07
CA ARG A 95 -40.90 -26.10 8.17
C ARG A 95 -39.87 -27.00 7.49
N MET A 96 -39.72 -26.85 6.18
CA MET A 96 -38.86 -27.67 5.33
C MET A 96 -37.70 -26.83 4.84
N HIS A 97 -36.54 -26.98 5.49
CA HIS A 97 -35.34 -26.21 5.18
C HIS A 97 -34.41 -27.02 4.27
N PHE A 98 -34.09 -26.45 3.10
CA PHE A 98 -33.13 -27.05 2.18
C PHE A 98 -31.71 -26.63 2.53
N ARG A 99 -30.76 -27.55 2.37
CA ARG A 99 -29.32 -27.24 2.37
C ARG A 99 -28.83 -27.30 0.93
N ILE A 100 -28.08 -26.28 0.49
CA ILE A 100 -27.63 -26.20 -0.90
C ILE A 100 -26.10 -26.12 -0.95
N GLY A 101 -25.47 -26.90 -1.83
CA GLY A 101 -24.04 -26.89 -2.10
C GLY A 101 -23.75 -26.68 -3.58
N ILE A 102 -22.77 -25.84 -3.90
CA ILE A 102 -22.41 -25.52 -5.29
C ILE A 102 -20.93 -25.76 -5.52
N ASN A 103 -20.60 -26.43 -6.62
CA ASN A 103 -19.23 -26.60 -7.09
C ASN A 103 -19.12 -26.42 -8.61
N LEU A 104 -18.00 -25.86 -9.07
CA LEU A 104 -17.65 -25.74 -10.48
C LEU A 104 -16.57 -26.77 -10.82
N GLY A 105 -16.82 -27.59 -11.85
CA GLY A 105 -15.84 -28.57 -12.32
C GLY A 105 -16.35 -29.41 -13.50
N ASP A 106 -15.52 -30.34 -13.95
CA ASP A 106 -15.85 -31.21 -15.08
C ASP A 106 -16.92 -32.25 -14.70
N VAL A 107 -17.92 -32.39 -15.56
CA VAL A 107 -18.98 -33.39 -15.47
C VAL A 107 -19.12 -34.17 -16.78
N ILE A 108 -19.62 -35.39 -16.68
CA ILE A 108 -19.99 -36.25 -17.79
C ILE A 108 -21.52 -36.35 -17.81
N GLU A 109 -22.13 -35.88 -18.88
CA GLU A 109 -23.55 -36.02 -19.13
C GLU A 109 -23.81 -37.29 -19.95
N HIS A 110 -24.71 -38.15 -19.46
CA HIS A 110 -25.13 -39.37 -20.14
C HIS A 110 -26.60 -39.67 -19.80
N ASP A 111 -27.45 -39.89 -20.82
CA ASP A 111 -28.89 -40.15 -20.69
C ASP A 111 -29.64 -39.16 -19.77
N GLY A 112 -29.25 -37.88 -19.84
CA GLY A 112 -29.84 -36.80 -19.05
C GLY A 112 -29.36 -36.70 -17.61
N ALA A 113 -28.58 -37.68 -17.13
CA ALA A 113 -27.94 -37.70 -15.81
C ALA A 113 -26.52 -37.09 -15.84
N LEU A 114 -26.05 -36.64 -14.67
CA LEU A 114 -24.71 -36.06 -14.49
C LEU A 114 -23.85 -36.94 -13.58
N TYR A 115 -22.63 -37.21 -14.04
CA TYR A 115 -21.63 -37.99 -13.35
C TYR A 115 -20.30 -37.23 -13.26
N GLY A 116 -19.51 -37.52 -12.24
CA GLY A 116 -18.14 -36.99 -12.10
C GLY A 116 -17.85 -36.40 -10.74
N ASP A 117 -16.58 -36.10 -10.51
CA ASP A 117 -16.09 -35.61 -9.22
C ASP A 117 -16.72 -34.27 -8.83
N ALA A 118 -17.04 -33.41 -9.79
CA ALA A 118 -17.71 -32.15 -9.52
C ALA A 118 -19.09 -32.31 -8.86
N VAL A 119 -19.83 -33.38 -9.21
CA VAL A 119 -21.11 -33.73 -8.59
C VAL A 119 -20.90 -34.19 -7.15
N ASN A 120 -19.89 -35.03 -6.92
CA ASN A 120 -19.53 -35.52 -5.58
C ASN A 120 -19.09 -34.36 -4.67
N VAL A 121 -18.28 -33.42 -5.18
CA VAL A 121 -17.85 -32.24 -4.43
C VAL A 121 -19.05 -31.36 -4.07
N ALA A 122 -19.96 -31.09 -5.02
CA ALA A 122 -21.17 -30.29 -4.76
C ALA A 122 -22.03 -30.91 -3.64
N ALA A 123 -22.26 -32.23 -3.71
CA ALA A 123 -23.01 -32.95 -2.68
C ALA A 123 -22.33 -32.92 -1.30
N ARG A 124 -21.00 -32.88 -1.25
CA ARG A 124 -20.26 -32.76 0.03
C ARG A 124 -20.24 -31.33 0.57
N VAL A 125 -20.08 -30.34 -0.30
CA VAL A 125 -20.22 -28.92 0.07
C VAL A 125 -21.62 -28.65 0.62
N GLN A 126 -22.66 -29.25 0.04
CA GLN A 126 -24.04 -29.15 0.52
C GLN A 126 -24.20 -29.62 1.98
N THR A 127 -23.50 -30.68 2.40
CA THR A 127 -23.59 -31.15 3.79
C THR A 127 -23.05 -30.16 4.81
N LEU A 128 -22.23 -29.20 4.39
CA LEU A 128 -21.69 -28.14 5.23
C LEU A 128 -22.62 -26.92 5.33
N ALA A 129 -23.66 -26.83 4.51
CA ALA A 129 -24.61 -25.74 4.59
C ALA A 129 -25.53 -25.91 5.81
N MET A 130 -25.79 -24.80 6.51
CA MET A 130 -26.84 -24.77 7.54
C MET A 130 -28.23 -25.02 6.92
N PRO A 131 -29.23 -25.48 7.68
CA PRO A 131 -30.61 -25.57 7.19
C PRO A 131 -31.10 -24.20 6.68
N GLY A 132 -31.48 -24.12 5.40
CA GLY A 132 -31.84 -22.86 4.74
C GLY A 132 -30.65 -22.07 4.19
N GLY A 133 -29.43 -22.61 4.26
CA GLY A 133 -28.21 -21.97 3.80
C GLY A 133 -27.71 -22.47 2.44
N VAL A 134 -26.78 -21.71 1.87
CA VAL A 134 -26.04 -22.09 0.65
C VAL A 134 -24.55 -22.10 0.98
N SER A 135 -23.86 -23.17 0.61
CA SER A 135 -22.41 -23.28 0.67
C SER A 135 -21.82 -23.46 -0.74
N ILE A 136 -20.68 -22.86 -0.99
CA ILE A 136 -20.01 -22.89 -2.30
C ILE A 136 -18.54 -23.30 -2.15
N SER A 137 -18.01 -24.00 -3.14
CA SER A 137 -16.57 -24.29 -3.19
C SER A 137 -15.76 -23.04 -3.56
N GLY A 138 -14.45 -23.06 -3.28
CA GLY A 138 -13.54 -21.98 -3.63
C GLY A 138 -13.51 -21.68 -5.12
N THR A 139 -13.65 -22.69 -5.98
CA THR A 139 -13.71 -22.49 -7.43
C THR A 139 -14.95 -21.73 -7.86
N VAL A 140 -16.08 -21.89 -7.17
CA VAL A 140 -17.29 -21.09 -7.40
C VAL A 140 -17.10 -19.68 -6.85
N PHE A 141 -16.57 -19.56 -5.62
CA PHE A 141 -16.33 -18.27 -4.95
C PHE A 141 -15.49 -17.32 -5.82
N GLU A 142 -14.37 -17.80 -6.35
CA GLU A 142 -13.47 -17.06 -7.25
C GLU A 142 -14.19 -16.50 -8.50
N HIS A 143 -15.30 -17.10 -8.92
CA HIS A 143 -16.06 -16.64 -10.08
C HIS A 143 -17.22 -15.69 -9.74
N VAL A 144 -17.66 -15.62 -8.47
CA VAL A 144 -18.91 -14.94 -8.06
C VAL A 144 -18.73 -13.81 -7.04
N GLU A 145 -17.62 -13.73 -6.32
CA GLU A 145 -17.42 -12.83 -5.17
C GLU A 145 -17.72 -11.35 -5.45
N ASN A 146 -17.48 -10.88 -6.69
CA ASN A 146 -17.69 -9.48 -7.10
C ASN A 146 -18.85 -9.31 -8.09
N LYS A 147 -19.69 -10.33 -8.27
CA LYS A 147 -20.75 -10.34 -9.30
C LYS A 147 -22.16 -10.45 -8.74
N LEU A 148 -22.30 -10.75 -7.46
CA LEU A 148 -23.59 -10.92 -6.80
C LEU A 148 -23.69 -9.99 -5.58
N PRO A 149 -24.87 -9.42 -5.30
CA PRO A 149 -25.13 -8.63 -4.10
C PRO A 149 -25.34 -9.55 -2.89
N LEU A 150 -24.36 -10.41 -2.59
CA LEU A 150 -24.38 -11.42 -1.53
C LEU A 150 -23.07 -11.35 -0.74
N GLY A 151 -23.12 -11.68 0.55
CA GLY A 151 -21.96 -11.88 1.39
C GLY A 151 -21.43 -13.32 1.29
N PHE A 152 -20.14 -13.52 1.59
CA PHE A 152 -19.52 -14.85 1.62
C PHE A 152 -18.63 -14.98 2.86
N VAL A 153 -18.93 -15.96 3.71
CA VAL A 153 -18.15 -16.26 4.93
C VAL A 153 -17.28 -17.47 4.68
N ALA A 154 -15.97 -17.33 4.81
CA ALA A 154 -15.04 -18.44 4.63
C ALA A 154 -15.19 -19.47 5.77
N LEU A 155 -15.45 -20.73 5.41
CA LEU A 155 -15.36 -21.88 6.32
C LEU A 155 -13.97 -22.51 6.30
N GLY A 156 -13.03 -21.97 5.51
CA GLY A 156 -11.65 -22.47 5.37
C GLY A 156 -11.54 -23.72 4.50
N GLU A 157 -10.40 -24.40 4.60
CA GLU A 157 -10.16 -25.67 3.90
C GLU A 157 -10.85 -26.85 4.61
N GLN A 158 -11.70 -27.55 3.88
CA GLN A 158 -12.49 -28.68 4.39
C GLN A 158 -12.01 -29.98 3.77
N ARG A 159 -11.68 -30.97 4.61
CA ARG A 159 -11.38 -32.34 4.15
C ARG A 159 -12.68 -33.11 3.96
N LEU A 160 -13.08 -33.24 2.70
CA LEU A 160 -14.32 -33.91 2.32
C LEU A 160 -14.08 -35.42 2.15
N LYS A 161 -15.05 -36.23 2.59
CA LYS A 161 -14.96 -37.70 2.48
C LYS A 161 -14.79 -38.13 1.02
N ASN A 162 -13.74 -38.93 0.75
CA ASN A 162 -13.39 -39.47 -0.57
C ASN A 162 -13.01 -38.40 -1.61
N ILE A 163 -12.49 -37.25 -1.17
CA ILE A 163 -11.89 -36.22 -2.03
C ILE A 163 -10.44 -36.05 -1.57
N GLU A 164 -9.48 -36.25 -2.50
CA GLU A 164 -8.05 -36.35 -2.18
C GLU A 164 -7.46 -35.03 -1.66
N ARG A 165 -7.92 -33.90 -2.18
CA ARG A 165 -7.44 -32.56 -1.80
C ARG A 165 -8.47 -31.82 -0.93
N PRO A 166 -8.04 -31.06 0.09
CA PRO A 166 -8.93 -30.17 0.82
C PRO A 166 -9.62 -29.19 -0.15
N VAL A 167 -10.91 -28.96 0.07
CA VAL A 167 -11.70 -28.02 -0.71
C VAL A 167 -11.98 -26.81 0.15
N ARG A 168 -11.61 -25.61 -0.31
CA ARG A 168 -11.99 -24.36 0.34
C ARG A 168 -13.49 -24.16 0.21
N VAL A 169 -14.19 -23.84 1.30
CA VAL A 169 -15.66 -23.67 1.30
C VAL A 169 -16.04 -22.31 1.87
N TYR A 170 -17.07 -21.70 1.28
CA TYR A 170 -17.65 -20.44 1.71
C TYR A 170 -19.15 -20.63 1.94
N GLN A 171 -19.70 -19.97 2.94
CA GLN A 171 -21.14 -19.88 3.16
C GLN A 171 -21.66 -18.56 2.57
N VAL A 172 -22.75 -18.62 1.82
CA VAL A 172 -23.38 -17.44 1.23
C VAL A 172 -24.33 -16.82 2.26
N GLU A 173 -24.28 -15.49 2.38
CA GLU A 173 -25.12 -14.69 3.26
C GLU A 173 -25.79 -13.55 2.49
N ALA A 174 -26.84 -12.97 3.07
CA ALA A 174 -27.45 -11.77 2.52
C ALA A 174 -26.44 -10.62 2.58
N ALA A 175 -26.30 -9.84 1.51
CA ALA A 175 -25.53 -8.61 1.60
C ALA A 175 -26.17 -7.68 2.66
N PRO A 176 -25.37 -7.05 3.54
CA PRO A 176 -25.90 -6.11 4.50
C PRO A 176 -26.55 -4.95 3.75
N GLY A 177 -27.86 -4.75 3.98
CA GLY A 177 -28.63 -3.67 3.34
C GLY A 177 -28.07 -2.28 3.68
N PRO A 178 -28.34 -1.26 2.84
CA PRO A 178 -27.73 0.08 2.95
C PRO A 178 -28.11 0.89 4.21
N SER A 179 -28.88 0.32 5.15
CA SER A 179 -29.43 1.03 6.32
C SER A 179 -29.13 0.38 7.67
N GLN A 180 -28.27 -0.64 7.74
CA GLN A 180 -27.81 -1.24 9.01
C GLN A 180 -26.28 -1.29 9.09
N ARG A 181 -25.65 -0.11 8.97
CA ARG A 181 -24.37 0.14 9.64
C ARG A 181 -24.67 0.52 11.09
N MET A 182 -24.74 -0.47 11.97
CA MET A 182 -24.45 -0.31 13.39
C MET A 182 -23.68 -1.55 13.90
N PRO A 183 -22.80 -1.35 14.88
CA PRO A 183 -21.52 -2.05 14.97
C PRO A 183 -21.67 -3.45 15.61
N ALA A 184 -21.05 -4.46 15.00
CA ALA A 184 -20.79 -5.72 15.69
C ALA A 184 -19.74 -5.46 16.81
N PRO A 185 -19.83 -6.22 17.92
CA PRO A 185 -19.31 -5.80 19.21
C PRO A 185 -17.78 -5.80 19.23
N ALA A 186 -17.25 -4.91 20.06
CA ALA A 186 -15.83 -4.80 20.38
C ALA A 186 -15.24 -6.16 20.80
N ALA A 187 -14.71 -6.90 19.85
CA ALA A 187 -13.53 -7.70 20.09
C ALA A 187 -12.41 -6.70 20.32
N GLN A 188 -12.01 -6.59 21.58
CA GLN A 188 -10.93 -5.75 22.06
C GLN A 188 -9.62 -6.11 21.35
N SER A 189 -9.41 -5.53 20.16
CA SER A 189 -8.07 -5.19 19.70
C SER A 189 -7.79 -3.77 20.13
N ARG A 190 -6.78 -3.63 20.99
CA ARG A 190 -6.31 -2.38 21.56
C ARG A 190 -5.77 -1.44 20.45
N ARG A 191 -6.20 -0.15 20.52
CA ARG A 191 -5.57 1.11 19.99
C ARG A 191 -5.97 1.49 18.55
N THR A 192 -6.34 2.72 18.16
CA THR A 192 -6.44 4.07 18.78
C THR A 192 -7.34 4.94 17.89
N GLY A 193 -8.00 5.97 18.42
CA GLY A 193 -8.64 7.04 17.64
C GLY A 193 -7.63 7.91 16.89
N GLY A 194 -6.95 7.32 15.89
CA GLY A 194 -5.97 7.95 15.01
C GLY A 194 -6.47 8.02 13.58
N LYS A 195 -5.76 8.82 12.78
CA LYS A 195 -5.98 8.95 11.33
C LYS A 195 -5.86 7.58 10.65
N PRO A 196 -6.68 7.26 9.63
CA PRO A 196 -6.52 6.03 8.85
C PRO A 196 -5.10 5.96 8.25
N THR A 197 -4.42 4.82 8.46
CA THR A 197 -3.05 4.60 7.97
C THR A 197 -3.03 3.71 6.73
N ILE A 198 -2.27 4.11 5.70
CA ILE A 198 -2.06 3.34 4.46
C ILE A 198 -0.59 3.07 4.20
N ALA A 199 -0.25 1.84 3.82
CA ALA A 199 1.03 1.46 3.21
C ALA A 199 0.85 1.24 1.71
N VAL A 200 1.70 1.84 0.88
CA VAL A 200 1.71 1.61 -0.58
C VAL A 200 2.92 0.75 -0.91
N LEU A 201 2.70 -0.54 -1.16
CA LEU A 201 3.77 -1.46 -1.49
C LEU A 201 4.33 -1.16 -2.90
N PRO A 202 5.64 -1.41 -3.14
CA PRO A 202 6.24 -1.27 -4.45
C PRO A 202 5.46 -2.06 -5.50
N PHE A 203 5.09 -1.41 -6.60
CA PHE A 203 4.32 -2.08 -7.64
C PHE A 203 5.24 -3.03 -8.41
N ASP A 204 4.72 -4.20 -8.76
CA ASP A 204 5.49 -5.20 -9.50
C ASP A 204 5.63 -4.80 -10.99
N PRO A 205 6.84 -4.79 -11.57
CA PRO A 205 7.01 -4.64 -13.01
C PRO A 205 6.55 -5.93 -13.72
N MET A 206 5.41 -5.87 -14.39
CA MET A 206 4.85 -6.97 -15.17
C MET A 206 5.68 -7.22 -16.44
N GLY A 207 6.27 -8.41 -16.55
CA GLY A 207 6.96 -8.86 -17.78
C GLY A 207 8.43 -9.21 -17.59
N GLY A 208 8.98 -9.10 -16.37
CA GLY A 208 10.34 -9.56 -16.06
C GLY A 208 11.46 -8.67 -16.62
N ASP A 209 11.12 -7.55 -17.23
CA ASP A 209 12.09 -6.58 -17.74
C ASP A 209 12.62 -5.72 -16.59
N VAL A 210 13.82 -6.08 -16.11
CA VAL A 210 14.49 -5.38 -15.00
C VAL A 210 14.71 -3.90 -15.34
N GLU A 211 14.82 -3.56 -16.63
CA GLU A 211 14.96 -2.17 -17.09
C GLU A 211 13.71 -1.33 -16.79
N GLN A 212 12.54 -1.92 -16.56
CA GLN A 212 11.30 -1.19 -16.23
C GLN A 212 11.06 -1.05 -14.72
N GLY A 213 11.94 -1.57 -13.87
CA GLY A 213 11.79 -1.51 -12.42
C GLY A 213 11.71 -0.07 -11.89
N TYR A 214 12.45 0.87 -12.49
CA TYR A 214 12.42 2.28 -12.10
C TYR A 214 11.05 2.93 -12.37
N PHE A 215 10.32 2.46 -13.38
CA PHE A 215 9.03 3.02 -13.77
C PHE A 215 7.94 2.63 -12.76
N ALA A 216 7.92 1.35 -12.36
CA ALA A 216 7.02 0.87 -11.32
C ALA A 216 7.29 1.56 -9.97
N ASP A 217 8.57 1.66 -9.58
CA ASP A 217 9.00 2.40 -8.38
C ASP A 217 8.57 3.87 -8.43
N GLY A 218 8.70 4.51 -9.59
CA GLY A 218 8.31 5.89 -9.82
C GLY A 218 6.82 6.13 -9.56
N ILE A 219 5.96 5.25 -10.09
CA ILE A 219 4.50 5.32 -9.86
C ILE A 219 4.16 5.10 -8.39
N THR A 220 4.77 4.11 -7.72
CA THR A 220 4.56 3.89 -6.28
C THR A 220 4.92 5.12 -5.48
N GLU A 221 6.08 5.73 -5.75
CA GLU A 221 6.55 6.91 -5.04
C GLU A 221 5.69 8.15 -5.30
N ASP A 222 5.20 8.34 -6.53
CA ASP A 222 4.28 9.42 -6.87
C ASP A 222 2.95 9.26 -6.10
N ILE A 223 2.39 8.05 -6.02
CA ILE A 223 1.18 7.78 -5.22
C ILE A 223 1.42 8.08 -3.73
N ILE A 224 2.55 7.66 -3.17
CA ILE A 224 2.92 7.95 -1.77
C ILE A 224 2.99 9.47 -1.55
N THR A 225 3.63 10.19 -2.46
CA THR A 225 3.82 11.64 -2.39
C THR A 225 2.49 12.39 -2.48
N GLU A 226 1.60 11.98 -3.38
CA GLU A 226 0.27 12.56 -3.54
C GLU A 226 -0.61 12.33 -2.31
N LEU A 227 -0.62 11.09 -1.77
CA LEU A 227 -1.36 10.76 -0.56
C LEU A 227 -0.83 11.50 0.68
N ALA A 228 0.48 11.79 0.74
CA ALA A 228 1.09 12.45 1.88
C ALA A 228 0.58 13.89 2.12
N ARG A 229 0.00 14.52 1.10
CA ARG A 229 -0.59 15.86 1.21
C ARG A 229 -1.85 15.91 2.08
N PHE A 230 -2.55 14.79 2.20
CA PHE A 230 -3.80 14.67 2.95
C PHE A 230 -3.51 14.54 4.44
N GLN A 231 -3.72 15.62 5.19
CA GLN A 231 -3.47 15.63 6.64
C GLN A 231 -4.31 14.60 7.36
N GLU A 232 -5.47 14.24 6.85
CA GLU A 232 -6.45 13.35 7.44
C GLU A 232 -6.03 11.88 7.35
N ILE A 233 -5.05 11.56 6.51
CA ILE A 233 -4.52 10.21 6.29
C ILE A 233 -3.08 10.15 6.82
N HIS A 234 -2.69 9.01 7.39
CA HIS A 234 -1.30 8.71 7.68
C HIS A 234 -0.74 7.79 6.57
N VAL A 235 0.27 8.24 5.84
CA VAL A 235 0.93 7.44 4.79
C VAL A 235 2.22 6.88 5.36
N VAL A 236 2.39 5.55 5.26
CA VAL A 236 3.64 4.90 5.63
C VAL A 236 4.71 5.30 4.62
N ALA A 237 5.85 5.76 5.12
CA ALA A 237 6.91 6.30 4.30
C ALA A 237 7.51 5.28 3.33
N ARG A 238 8.00 5.80 2.20
CA ARG A 238 8.63 5.04 1.10
C ARG A 238 9.68 4.04 1.60
N ASN A 239 10.61 4.45 2.47
CA ASN A 239 11.71 3.57 2.87
C ASN A 239 11.23 2.33 3.63
N SER A 240 10.15 2.44 4.41
CA SER A 240 9.56 1.29 5.12
C SER A 240 8.92 0.30 4.15
N VAL A 241 8.12 0.77 3.21
CA VAL A 241 7.40 -0.10 2.25
C VAL A 241 8.33 -0.72 1.20
N PHE A 242 9.42 -0.04 0.82
CA PHE A 242 10.39 -0.58 -0.14
C PHE A 242 11.23 -1.74 0.39
N THR A 243 11.22 -2.00 1.71
CA THR A 243 11.87 -3.20 2.29
C THR A 243 11.20 -4.51 1.87
N TYR A 244 9.94 -4.45 1.45
CA TYR A 244 9.15 -5.58 0.97
C TYR A 244 9.30 -5.82 -0.54
N LYS A 245 10.04 -4.96 -1.26
CA LYS A 245 10.23 -5.08 -2.72
C LYS A 245 10.81 -6.45 -3.09
N GLY A 246 10.15 -7.12 -4.04
CA GLY A 246 10.60 -8.41 -4.57
C GLY A 246 10.49 -9.58 -3.58
N ARG A 247 9.72 -9.41 -2.49
CA ARG A 247 9.49 -10.46 -1.49
C ARG A 247 8.02 -10.86 -1.49
N PRO A 248 7.68 -12.16 -1.47
CA PRO A 248 6.32 -12.59 -1.21
C PRO A 248 5.97 -12.31 0.26
N VAL A 249 4.95 -11.50 0.50
CA VAL A 249 4.57 -11.02 1.85
C VAL A 249 3.08 -11.20 2.05
N ARG A 250 2.64 -11.55 3.27
CA ARG A 250 1.20 -11.56 3.59
C ARG A 250 0.78 -10.15 4.00
N ILE A 251 -0.32 -9.66 3.43
CA ILE A 251 -0.78 -8.29 3.68
C ILE A 251 -1.11 -8.03 5.15
N GLN A 252 -1.57 -9.05 5.88
CA GLN A 252 -1.77 -8.95 7.32
C GLN A 252 -0.46 -8.70 8.08
N GLU A 253 0.64 -9.35 7.67
CA GLU A 253 1.97 -9.13 8.28
C GLU A 253 2.45 -7.70 8.02
N VAL A 254 2.32 -7.22 6.78
CA VAL A 254 2.64 -5.83 6.41
C VAL A 254 1.83 -4.84 7.26
N GLY A 255 0.53 -5.09 7.43
CA GLY A 255 -0.35 -4.27 8.26
C GLY A 255 0.06 -4.22 9.72
N GLU A 256 0.42 -5.38 10.30
CA GLU A 256 0.88 -5.49 11.69
C GLU A 256 2.24 -4.80 11.91
N GLU A 257 3.22 -5.07 11.04
CA GLU A 257 4.59 -4.53 11.17
C GLU A 257 4.63 -3.00 10.99
N LEU A 258 3.94 -2.51 9.95
CA LEU A 258 3.91 -1.09 9.62
C LEU A 258 2.84 -0.31 10.38
N GLY A 259 1.94 -1.00 11.10
CA GLY A 259 0.77 -0.39 11.74
C GLY A 259 -0.20 0.21 10.71
N ALA A 260 -0.21 -0.35 9.49
CA ALA A 260 -1.07 0.10 8.41
C ALA A 260 -2.42 -0.60 8.47
N ARG A 261 -3.51 0.18 8.46
CA ARG A 261 -4.87 -0.37 8.36
C ARG A 261 -5.18 -0.78 6.93
N TYR A 262 -4.66 -0.03 5.97
CA TYR A 262 -4.86 -0.27 4.56
C TYR A 262 -3.53 -0.53 3.87
N VAL A 263 -3.51 -1.44 2.91
CA VAL A 263 -2.34 -1.71 2.06
C VAL A 263 -2.77 -1.59 0.60
N LEU A 264 -2.07 -0.74 -0.15
CA LEU A 264 -2.18 -0.69 -1.61
C LEU A 264 -1.06 -1.55 -2.20
N GLU A 265 -1.44 -2.52 -3.02
CA GLU A 265 -0.49 -3.26 -3.85
C GLU A 265 -0.92 -3.22 -5.31
N GLY A 266 -0.01 -3.55 -6.22
CA GLY A 266 -0.29 -3.39 -7.63
C GLY A 266 0.85 -3.83 -8.52
N SER A 267 0.62 -3.67 -9.82
CA SER A 267 1.60 -4.00 -10.83
C SER A 267 1.51 -3.05 -12.01
N VAL A 268 2.63 -2.80 -12.67
CA VAL A 268 2.76 -1.88 -13.79
C VAL A 268 3.36 -2.59 -14.98
N ARG A 269 2.80 -2.38 -16.17
CA ARG A 269 3.38 -2.80 -17.44
C ARG A 269 3.47 -1.63 -18.40
N LYS A 270 4.66 -1.33 -18.91
CA LYS A 270 4.86 -0.36 -19.99
C LYS A 270 5.18 -1.12 -21.28
N ALA A 271 4.36 -0.97 -22.31
CA ALA A 271 4.58 -1.63 -23.60
C ALA A 271 3.96 -0.84 -24.76
N GLY A 272 4.78 -0.54 -25.77
CA GLY A 272 4.32 0.06 -27.04
C GLY A 272 3.55 1.38 -26.87
N GLY A 273 4.05 2.28 -26.01
CA GLY A 273 3.41 3.58 -25.71
C GLY A 273 2.22 3.50 -24.75
N ARG A 274 1.81 2.30 -24.33
CA ARG A 274 0.71 2.11 -23.36
C ARG A 274 1.23 1.70 -21.99
N VAL A 275 0.49 2.11 -20.97
CA VAL A 275 0.74 1.72 -19.58
C VAL A 275 -0.49 1.01 -19.03
N ARG A 276 -0.27 -0.20 -18.51
CA ARG A 276 -1.26 -0.92 -17.72
C ARG A 276 -0.88 -0.86 -16.26
N VAL A 277 -1.76 -0.31 -15.44
CA VAL A 277 -1.62 -0.32 -13.97
C VAL A 277 -2.74 -1.16 -13.39
N THR A 278 -2.41 -2.12 -12.55
CA THR A 278 -3.39 -2.79 -11.67
C THR A 278 -3.11 -2.33 -10.26
N ALA A 279 -4.13 -1.85 -9.56
CA ALA A 279 -4.00 -1.44 -8.17
C ALA A 279 -5.14 -2.05 -7.35
N GLN A 280 -4.84 -2.45 -6.12
CA GLN A 280 -5.83 -2.99 -5.21
C GLN A 280 -5.57 -2.49 -3.80
N LEU A 281 -6.64 -2.01 -3.16
CA LEU A 281 -6.61 -1.52 -1.79
C LEU A 281 -7.20 -2.58 -0.87
N ILE A 282 -6.46 -2.96 0.15
CA ILE A 282 -6.76 -4.10 1.02
C ILE A 282 -6.87 -3.59 2.47
N ASP A 283 -7.89 -4.02 3.21
CA ASP A 283 -7.94 -3.86 4.66
C ASP A 283 -7.00 -4.89 5.29
N ALA A 284 -5.92 -4.43 5.89
CA ALA A 284 -4.83 -5.28 6.37
C ALA A 284 -5.23 -6.11 7.60
N ALA A 285 -6.25 -5.70 8.35
CA ALA A 285 -6.71 -6.48 9.50
C ALA A 285 -7.52 -7.72 9.08
N THR A 286 -8.24 -7.62 7.96
CA THR A 286 -9.12 -8.69 7.46
C THR A 286 -8.54 -9.42 6.26
N GLY A 287 -7.62 -8.81 5.53
CA GLY A 287 -7.16 -9.27 4.21
C GLY A 287 -8.19 -9.05 3.10
N HIS A 288 -9.28 -8.31 3.34
CA HIS A 288 -10.32 -8.08 2.34
C HIS A 288 -9.90 -6.98 1.36
N HIS A 289 -10.06 -7.24 0.07
CA HIS A 289 -9.96 -6.21 -0.96
C HIS A 289 -11.15 -5.26 -0.84
N LEU A 290 -10.87 -3.97 -0.60
CA LEU A 290 -11.87 -2.91 -0.60
C LEU A 290 -12.25 -2.54 -2.04
N TRP A 291 -11.28 -2.57 -2.93
CA TRP A 291 -11.46 -2.51 -4.38
C TRP A 291 -10.19 -3.02 -5.07
N ALA A 292 -10.36 -3.44 -6.32
CA ALA A 292 -9.28 -3.77 -7.24
C ALA A 292 -9.67 -3.27 -8.63
N ASP A 293 -8.78 -2.50 -9.25
CA ASP A 293 -9.03 -1.89 -10.55
C ASP A 293 -7.85 -2.07 -11.49
N ARG A 294 -8.15 -1.96 -12.78
CA ARG A 294 -7.19 -2.01 -13.86
C ARG A 294 -7.38 -0.81 -14.78
N PHE A 295 -6.28 -0.10 -14.99
CA PHE A 295 -6.17 1.09 -15.83
C PHE A 295 -5.33 0.75 -17.06
N ASP A 296 -5.84 1.07 -18.25
CA ASP A 296 -5.26 0.68 -19.54
C ASP A 296 -5.11 1.92 -20.43
N GLU A 297 -4.18 2.79 -20.07
CA GLU A 297 -4.05 4.12 -20.66
C GLU A 297 -2.87 4.25 -21.63
N GLN A 298 -2.85 5.37 -22.35
CA GLN A 298 -1.66 5.82 -23.08
C GLN A 298 -0.65 6.41 -22.10
N MET A 299 0.63 6.44 -22.47
CA MET A 299 1.67 7.01 -21.61
C MET A 299 1.42 8.50 -21.34
N GLU A 300 0.84 9.23 -22.30
CA GLU A 300 0.39 10.62 -22.19
C GLU A 300 -0.62 10.82 -21.06
N ASP A 301 -1.46 9.82 -20.80
CA ASP A 301 -2.54 9.87 -19.82
C ASP A 301 -2.13 9.25 -18.46
N ILE A 302 -0.86 8.92 -18.24
CA ILE A 302 -0.40 8.21 -17.03
C ILE A 302 -0.73 8.96 -15.73
N PHE A 303 -0.72 10.28 -15.77
CA PHE A 303 -1.05 11.12 -14.63
C PHE A 303 -2.53 11.06 -14.26
N ALA A 304 -3.43 10.81 -15.23
CA ALA A 304 -4.84 10.59 -14.95
C ALA A 304 -5.05 9.29 -14.15
N VAL A 305 -4.25 8.25 -14.43
CA VAL A 305 -4.27 7.00 -13.66
C VAL A 305 -3.85 7.25 -12.22
N GLN A 306 -2.78 8.01 -11.98
CA GLN A 306 -2.32 8.34 -10.63
C GLN A 306 -3.37 9.14 -9.84
N ASP A 307 -4.04 10.09 -10.49
CA ASP A 307 -5.11 10.89 -9.88
C ASP A 307 -6.32 10.05 -9.55
N GLU A 308 -6.70 9.13 -10.44
CA GLU A 308 -7.83 8.24 -10.22
C GLU A 308 -7.55 7.28 -9.06
N VAL A 309 -6.37 6.66 -9.04
CA VAL A 309 -5.93 5.79 -7.92
C VAL A 309 -5.93 6.56 -6.61
N THR A 310 -5.29 7.73 -6.56
CA THR A 310 -5.22 8.56 -5.35
C THR A 310 -6.62 8.99 -4.89
N SER A 311 -7.47 9.44 -5.81
CA SER A 311 -8.84 9.85 -5.51
C SER A 311 -9.69 8.70 -4.98
N LYS A 312 -9.53 7.49 -5.55
CA LYS A 312 -10.22 6.29 -5.07
C LYS A 312 -9.75 5.91 -3.67
N ILE A 313 -8.45 5.92 -3.40
CA ILE A 313 -7.90 5.67 -2.05
C ILE A 313 -8.49 6.65 -1.04
N VAL A 314 -8.40 7.94 -1.33
CA VAL A 314 -8.94 9.01 -0.48
C VAL A 314 -10.44 8.84 -0.26
N ALA A 315 -11.22 8.56 -1.32
CA ALA A 315 -12.66 8.32 -1.21
C ALA A 315 -12.99 7.09 -0.36
N THR A 316 -12.25 5.99 -0.50
CA THR A 316 -12.45 4.78 0.31
C THR A 316 -12.09 5.00 1.78
N MET A 317 -10.99 5.70 2.05
CA MET A 317 -10.47 5.90 3.41
C MET A 317 -11.26 6.97 4.19
N MET A 318 -11.70 8.04 3.51
CA MET A 318 -12.35 9.19 4.14
C MET A 318 -13.87 9.23 3.93
N GLY A 319 -14.41 8.43 3.00
CA GLY A 319 -15.85 8.31 2.71
C GLY A 319 -16.45 9.48 1.92
N ARG A 320 -16.05 10.73 2.20
CA ARG A 320 -16.43 11.93 1.42
C ARG A 320 -15.18 12.69 1.01
N VAL A 321 -15.02 12.91 -0.29
CA VAL A 321 -14.00 13.82 -0.83
C VAL A 321 -14.66 15.20 -0.96
N GLU A 322 -14.31 16.13 -0.07
CA GLU A 322 -14.75 17.53 -0.20
C GLU A 322 -14.16 18.16 -1.47
N ALA A 323 -14.78 19.23 -1.99
CA ALA A 323 -14.28 19.90 -3.21
C ALA A 323 -12.83 20.42 -3.04
N THR A 324 -12.49 20.86 -1.82
CA THR A 324 -11.13 21.23 -1.39
C THR A 324 -10.13 20.08 -1.48
N GLU A 325 -10.56 18.84 -1.22
CA GLU A 325 -9.70 17.65 -1.33
C GLU A 325 -9.46 17.25 -2.78
N ARG A 326 -10.42 17.48 -3.69
CA ARG A 326 -10.20 17.29 -5.14
C ARG A 326 -9.26 18.34 -5.73
N ASP A 327 -9.36 19.59 -5.28
CA ASP A 327 -8.43 20.65 -5.70
C ASP A 327 -7.00 20.37 -5.19
N ARG A 328 -6.84 19.72 -4.04
CA ARG A 328 -5.55 19.25 -3.49
C ARG A 328 -4.89 18.16 -4.33
N VAL A 329 -5.66 17.21 -4.89
CA VAL A 329 -5.14 16.20 -5.84
C VAL A 329 -4.51 16.89 -7.07
N ARG A 330 -5.10 17.99 -7.55
CA ARG A 330 -4.67 18.70 -8.78
C ARG A 330 -3.63 19.81 -8.56
N THR A 331 -2.95 19.85 -7.42
CA THR A 331 -2.01 20.95 -7.11
C THR A 331 -0.59 20.77 -7.67
N GLU A 332 -0.21 19.58 -8.13
CA GLU A 332 1.07 19.39 -8.79
C GLU A 332 0.97 19.77 -10.27
N VAL A 333 1.72 20.79 -10.70
CA VAL A 333 1.95 21.04 -12.13
C VAL A 333 2.81 19.91 -12.65
N ARG A 334 2.18 18.99 -13.39
CA ARG A 334 2.81 17.84 -14.03
C ARG A 334 3.21 18.20 -15.47
N THR A 335 4.13 17.42 -16.02
CA THR A 335 4.51 17.52 -17.42
C THR A 335 3.40 16.89 -18.27
N ASP A 336 3.02 17.55 -19.37
CA ASP A 336 2.18 16.93 -20.41
C ASP A 336 3.02 16.08 -21.37
N GLU A 337 4.35 16.13 -21.24
CA GLU A 337 5.33 15.41 -22.07
C GLU A 337 5.80 14.13 -21.36
N PRO A 338 5.42 12.93 -21.85
CA PRO A 338 5.77 11.67 -21.21
C PRO A 338 7.25 11.33 -21.24
N GLU A 339 7.97 11.82 -22.25
CA GLU A 339 9.41 11.64 -22.36
C GLU A 339 10.14 12.39 -21.23
N ALA A 340 9.72 13.61 -20.90
CA ALA A 340 10.26 14.36 -19.76
C ALA A 340 10.01 13.63 -18.43
N TYR A 341 8.84 12.99 -18.28
CA TYR A 341 8.52 12.17 -17.11
C TYR A 341 9.42 10.94 -17.01
N ASP A 342 9.60 10.20 -18.11
CA ASP A 342 10.46 9.01 -18.15
C ASP A 342 11.91 9.34 -17.77
N LEU A 343 12.46 10.42 -18.34
CA LEU A 343 13.79 10.92 -18.02
C LEU A 343 13.93 11.29 -16.54
N LEU A 344 12.92 11.92 -15.94
CA LEU A 344 12.91 12.24 -14.51
C LEU A 344 12.99 10.96 -13.66
N LEU A 345 12.20 9.93 -13.97
CA LEU A 345 12.20 8.68 -13.21
C LEU A 345 13.53 7.94 -13.32
N ARG A 346 14.12 7.89 -14.52
CA ARG A 346 15.46 7.31 -14.74
C ARG A 346 16.53 8.08 -14.00
N GLY A 347 16.46 9.42 -14.03
CA GLY A 347 17.36 10.28 -13.26
C GLY A 347 17.26 10.02 -11.76
N ARG A 348 16.05 9.80 -11.24
CA ARG A 348 15.82 9.48 -9.82
C ARG A 348 16.46 8.17 -9.41
N ASP A 349 16.30 7.10 -10.20
CA ASP A 349 16.95 5.81 -9.93
C ASP A 349 18.48 5.97 -9.81
N LEU A 350 19.09 6.70 -10.76
CA LEU A 350 20.52 6.96 -10.74
C LEU A 350 20.95 7.82 -9.55
N TRP A 351 20.20 8.88 -9.24
CA TRP A 351 20.48 9.78 -8.12
C TRP A 351 20.38 9.06 -6.76
N SER A 352 19.43 8.12 -6.62
CA SER A 352 19.23 7.35 -5.39
C SER A 352 20.45 6.51 -4.96
N LYS A 353 21.32 6.15 -5.93
CA LYS A 353 22.55 5.39 -5.70
C LYS A 353 23.62 6.21 -4.97
N LEU A 354 23.50 7.55 -4.98
CA LEU A 354 24.40 8.48 -4.28
C LEU A 354 25.90 8.23 -4.56
N VAL A 355 26.24 8.08 -5.84
CA VAL A 355 27.63 7.97 -6.34
C VAL A 355 27.91 9.10 -7.34
N PRO A 356 29.19 9.54 -7.51
CA PRO A 356 29.53 10.69 -8.34
C PRO A 356 29.01 10.58 -9.78
N ASP A 357 29.25 9.44 -10.42
CA ASP A 357 28.84 9.19 -11.81
C ASP A 357 27.32 9.14 -11.95
N GLY A 358 26.63 8.53 -10.98
CA GLY A 358 25.17 8.46 -10.93
C GLY A 358 24.54 9.85 -10.79
N ASN A 359 25.14 10.74 -9.99
CA ASN A 359 24.68 12.12 -9.85
C ASN A 359 24.86 12.93 -11.15
N ARG A 360 26.00 12.76 -11.85
CA ARG A 360 26.23 13.41 -13.15
C ARG A 360 25.27 12.90 -14.24
N GLN A 361 25.02 11.59 -14.29
CA GLN A 361 24.06 11.02 -15.24
C GLN A 361 22.63 11.45 -14.93
N ALA A 362 22.23 11.48 -13.65
CA ALA A 362 20.93 12.00 -13.23
C ALA A 362 20.72 13.45 -13.64
N ARG A 363 21.74 14.31 -13.42
CA ARG A 363 21.74 15.71 -13.86
C ARG A 363 21.48 15.83 -15.36
N ALA A 364 22.21 15.09 -16.18
CA ALA A 364 22.05 15.14 -17.63
C ALA A 364 20.63 14.72 -18.09
N LEU A 365 20.02 13.73 -17.42
CA LEU A 365 18.64 13.33 -17.71
C LEU A 365 17.62 14.40 -17.28
N TYR A 366 17.83 15.05 -16.13
CA TYR A 366 16.96 16.15 -15.69
C TYR A 366 17.07 17.38 -16.60
N GLU A 367 18.27 17.70 -17.09
CA GLU A 367 18.47 18.76 -18.07
C GLU A 367 17.76 18.46 -19.40
N GLN A 368 17.82 17.21 -19.87
CA GLN A 368 17.06 16.77 -21.05
C GLN A 368 15.54 16.87 -20.82
N ALA A 369 15.05 16.46 -19.65
CA ALA A 369 13.64 16.58 -19.30
C ALA A 369 13.18 18.04 -19.32
N LEU A 370 13.99 18.96 -18.79
CA LEU A 370 13.70 20.40 -18.78
C LEU A 370 13.86 21.07 -20.15
N ALA A 371 14.64 20.48 -21.07
CA ALA A 371 14.70 20.92 -22.46
C ALA A 371 13.43 20.56 -23.23
N ILE A 372 12.78 19.44 -22.87
CA ILE A 372 11.50 18.99 -23.42
C ILE A 372 10.36 19.80 -22.81
N ASP A 373 10.28 19.89 -21.48
CA ASP A 373 9.28 20.68 -20.76
C ASP A 373 9.95 21.71 -19.81
N PRO A 374 10.15 22.95 -20.27
CA PRO A 374 10.66 24.04 -19.44
C PRO A 374 9.74 24.50 -18.30
N ASN A 375 8.50 24.00 -18.24
CA ASN A 375 7.54 24.25 -17.16
C ASN A 375 7.42 23.04 -16.21
N TYR A 376 8.38 22.10 -16.24
CA TYR A 376 8.34 20.96 -15.35
C TYR A 376 8.95 21.26 -13.96
N ALA A 377 8.14 21.76 -13.03
CA ALA A 377 8.59 22.18 -11.69
C ALA A 377 9.40 21.11 -10.93
N ARG A 378 8.97 19.84 -11.00
CA ARG A 378 9.69 18.71 -10.35
C ARG A 378 11.08 18.51 -10.96
N GLY A 379 11.24 18.72 -12.26
CA GLY A 379 12.54 18.66 -12.94
C GLY A 379 13.54 19.65 -12.34
N TYR A 380 13.11 20.89 -12.07
CA TYR A 380 13.96 21.90 -11.43
C TYR A 380 14.36 21.51 -10.00
N ALA A 381 13.43 21.00 -9.19
CA ALA A 381 13.74 20.53 -7.84
C ALA A 381 14.73 19.34 -7.87
N SER A 382 14.48 18.35 -8.74
CA SER A 382 15.36 17.19 -8.91
C SER A 382 16.76 17.59 -9.40
N LEU A 383 16.85 18.55 -10.33
CA LEU A 383 18.12 19.09 -10.79
C LEU A 383 18.86 19.81 -9.65
N GLY A 384 18.16 20.64 -8.86
CA GLY A 384 18.73 21.33 -7.70
C GLY A 384 19.32 20.37 -6.66
N TRP A 385 18.67 19.23 -6.40
CA TRP A 385 19.22 18.19 -5.52
C TRP A 385 20.57 17.64 -6.02
N THR A 386 20.80 17.56 -7.33
CA THR A 386 22.10 17.09 -7.84
C THR A 386 23.24 18.06 -7.51
N TYR A 387 22.96 19.36 -7.50
CA TYR A 387 23.91 20.42 -7.15
C TYR A 387 24.16 20.48 -5.63
N ILE A 388 23.13 20.27 -4.81
CA ILE A 388 23.33 20.18 -3.36
C ILE A 388 24.19 18.97 -3.00
N VAL A 389 23.88 17.80 -3.58
CA VAL A 389 24.60 16.56 -3.27
C VAL A 389 26.08 16.64 -3.69
N GLU A 390 26.40 17.23 -4.84
CA GLU A 390 27.82 17.39 -5.20
C GLU A 390 28.58 18.33 -4.26
N ALA A 391 27.94 19.39 -3.76
CA ALA A 391 28.53 20.32 -2.80
C ALA A 391 28.74 19.65 -1.42
N ASP A 392 27.71 18.92 -0.95
CA ASP A 392 27.72 18.14 0.29
C ASP A 392 28.82 17.07 0.28
N ARG A 393 28.91 16.31 -0.82
CA ARG A 393 29.85 15.19 -0.95
C ARG A 393 31.25 15.57 -1.43
N GLY A 394 31.49 16.85 -1.69
CA GLY A 394 32.78 17.34 -2.18
C GLY A 394 33.12 16.80 -3.58
N TRP A 395 32.12 16.58 -4.42
CA TRP A 395 32.29 16.15 -5.82
C TRP A 395 32.43 17.33 -6.79
N THR A 396 32.51 18.55 -6.26
CA THR A 396 32.75 19.79 -7.01
C THR A 396 33.88 20.59 -6.36
N ASP A 397 34.65 21.28 -7.20
CA ASP A 397 35.69 22.23 -6.81
C ASP A 397 35.10 23.59 -6.40
N ASP A 398 33.87 23.90 -6.85
CA ASP A 398 33.15 25.14 -6.56
C ASP A 398 31.78 24.84 -5.90
N PRO A 399 31.78 24.57 -4.59
CA PRO A 399 30.54 24.28 -3.86
C PRO A 399 29.63 25.51 -3.73
N GLU A 400 30.18 26.73 -3.70
CA GLU A 400 29.39 27.96 -3.60
C GLU A 400 28.56 28.18 -4.85
N ALA A 401 29.16 28.02 -6.04
CA ALA A 401 28.42 28.11 -7.31
C ALA A 401 27.36 27.02 -7.43
N ALA A 402 27.66 25.79 -7.00
CA ALA A 402 26.68 24.70 -7.00
C ALA A 402 25.46 25.02 -6.11
N ILE A 403 25.68 25.53 -4.89
CA ILE A 403 24.59 25.93 -3.99
C ILE A 403 23.79 27.12 -4.56
N ALA A 404 24.47 28.12 -5.14
CA ALA A 404 23.81 29.25 -5.81
C ALA A 404 22.90 28.78 -6.95
N GLU A 405 23.36 27.80 -7.75
CA GLU A 405 22.57 27.20 -8.83
C GLU A 405 21.38 26.40 -8.28
N ALA A 406 21.56 25.63 -7.20
CA ALA A 406 20.46 24.95 -6.53
C ALA A 406 19.36 25.93 -6.04
N ILE A 407 19.74 27.08 -5.49
CA ILE A 407 18.80 28.14 -5.08
C ILE A 407 18.06 28.69 -6.31
N ARG A 408 18.76 28.96 -7.41
CA ARG A 408 18.17 29.47 -8.65
C ARG A 408 17.14 28.50 -9.22
N LEU A 409 17.49 27.22 -9.29
CA LEU A 409 16.62 26.15 -9.77
C LEU A 409 15.39 25.97 -8.87
N ALA A 410 15.58 25.95 -7.55
CA ALA A 410 14.48 25.82 -6.60
C ALA A 410 13.48 26.99 -6.70
N ARG A 411 13.96 28.22 -6.86
CA ARG A 411 13.10 29.39 -7.10
C ARG A 411 12.32 29.27 -8.40
N ARG A 412 12.97 28.80 -9.47
CA ARG A 412 12.30 28.55 -10.75
C ARG A 412 11.18 27.50 -10.62
N GLY A 413 11.44 26.42 -9.88
CA GLY A 413 10.41 25.42 -9.56
C GLY A 413 9.22 26.00 -8.80
N ILE A 414 9.46 26.91 -7.84
CA ILE A 414 8.40 27.61 -7.09
C ILE A 414 7.62 28.59 -7.98
N GLU A 415 8.28 29.32 -8.89
CA GLU A 415 7.59 30.21 -9.84
C GLU A 415 6.59 29.45 -10.72
N ILE A 416 6.99 28.26 -11.17
CA ILE A 416 6.16 27.39 -12.00
C ILE A 416 5.05 26.75 -11.17
N ASN A 417 5.38 26.20 -10.00
CA ASN A 417 4.41 25.58 -9.10
C ASN A 417 4.59 26.04 -7.64
N PRO A 418 3.89 27.12 -7.24
CA PRO A 418 3.95 27.62 -5.86
C PRO A 418 3.36 26.67 -4.81
N ARG A 419 2.65 25.61 -5.22
CA ARG A 419 2.05 24.60 -4.35
C ARG A 419 2.86 23.30 -4.28
N GLY A 420 3.99 23.21 -4.99
CA GLY A 420 4.88 22.05 -4.97
C GLY A 420 5.85 22.07 -3.79
N HIS A 421 5.71 21.16 -2.83
CA HIS A 421 6.55 21.12 -1.63
C HIS A 421 8.04 20.86 -1.92
N SER A 422 8.36 20.09 -2.98
CA SER A 422 9.72 19.64 -3.31
C SER A 422 10.67 20.80 -3.61
N SER A 423 10.21 21.84 -4.28
CA SER A 423 11.04 23.01 -4.60
C SER A 423 11.36 23.84 -3.35
N TYR A 424 10.41 23.94 -2.39
CA TYR A 424 10.66 24.58 -1.11
C TYR A 424 11.66 23.79 -0.24
N LEU A 425 11.64 22.46 -0.33
CA LEU A 425 12.59 21.60 0.38
C LEU A 425 14.03 21.84 -0.12
N VAL A 426 14.23 21.85 -1.43
CA VAL A 426 15.52 22.18 -2.07
C VAL A 426 15.96 23.59 -1.69
N LEU A 427 15.06 24.58 -1.80
CA LEU A 427 15.36 25.97 -1.48
C LEU A 427 15.81 26.11 -0.03
N GLY A 428 15.07 25.52 0.90
CA GLY A 428 15.36 25.59 2.32
C GLY A 428 16.72 24.98 2.66
N HIS A 429 17.03 23.80 2.10
CA HIS A 429 18.32 23.17 2.34
C HIS A 429 19.49 23.94 1.70
N ALA A 430 19.33 24.44 0.47
CA ALA A 430 20.35 25.23 -0.20
C ALA A 430 20.60 26.58 0.50
N LEU A 431 19.54 27.25 0.99
CA LEU A 431 19.68 28.49 1.78
C LEU A 431 20.41 28.26 3.10
N LEU A 432 20.25 27.09 3.73
CA LEU A 432 21.01 26.73 4.92
C LEU A 432 22.50 26.60 4.60
N TRP A 433 22.84 25.97 3.47
CA TRP A 433 24.21 25.88 2.96
C TRP A 433 24.83 27.23 2.59
N ASP A 434 24.00 28.19 2.19
CA ASP A 434 24.39 29.58 1.89
C ASP A 434 24.38 30.49 3.14
N GLY A 435 24.19 29.93 4.34
CA GLY A 435 24.18 30.66 5.61
C GLY A 435 22.94 31.51 5.87
N GLN A 436 21.93 31.47 5.00
CA GLN A 436 20.67 32.21 5.14
C GLN A 436 19.65 31.45 6.00
N THR A 437 20.03 31.11 7.23
CA THR A 437 19.29 30.21 8.15
C THR A 437 17.84 30.62 8.41
N ALA A 438 17.54 31.92 8.52
CA ALA A 438 16.18 32.40 8.72
C ALA A 438 15.27 32.13 7.52
N ARG A 439 15.76 32.39 6.30
CA ARG A 439 15.03 32.11 5.05
C ARG A 439 14.92 30.62 4.77
N ALA A 440 15.93 29.85 5.20
CA ALA A 440 15.88 28.39 5.16
C ALA A 440 14.73 27.84 6.01
N GLU A 441 14.56 28.33 7.25
CA GLU A 441 13.45 27.94 8.12
C GLU A 441 12.09 28.25 7.48
N GLU A 442 11.90 29.46 6.94
CA GLU A 442 10.65 29.85 6.25
C GLU A 442 10.31 28.92 5.07
N ALA A 443 11.29 28.59 4.23
CA ALA A 443 11.08 27.71 3.10
C ALA A 443 10.73 26.28 3.55
N LEU A 444 11.40 25.76 4.58
CA LEU A 444 11.15 24.41 5.11
C LEU A 444 9.80 24.31 5.84
N GLU A 445 9.39 25.36 6.55
CA GLU A 445 8.04 25.43 7.12
C GLU A 445 6.97 25.40 6.03
N GLN A 446 7.22 26.08 4.90
CA GLN A 446 6.29 26.03 3.77
C GLN A 446 6.25 24.66 3.10
N ALA A 447 7.39 23.95 3.00
CA ALA A 447 7.41 22.57 2.52
C ALA A 447 6.53 21.66 3.39
N ILE A 448 6.62 21.76 4.72
CA ILE A 448 5.78 21.01 5.66
C ILE A 448 4.30 21.39 5.54
N ALA A 449 3.98 22.68 5.36
CA ALA A 449 2.60 23.12 5.22
C ALA A 449 1.94 22.57 3.94
N LEU A 450 2.71 22.44 2.85
CA LEU A 450 2.27 21.87 1.58
C LEU A 450 2.23 20.34 1.59
N ASN A 451 3.17 19.67 2.27
CA ASN A 451 3.19 18.21 2.43
C ASN A 451 3.47 17.78 3.89
N PRO A 452 2.41 17.72 4.72
CA PRO A 452 2.54 17.56 6.17
C PRO A 452 2.86 16.13 6.62
N ASN A 453 2.75 15.13 5.75
CA ASN A 453 3.17 13.75 6.05
C ASN A 453 4.53 13.39 5.42
N ASP A 454 5.22 14.32 4.76
CA ASP A 454 6.58 14.07 4.28
C ASP A 454 7.58 14.11 5.44
N SER A 455 8.13 12.96 5.84
CA SER A 455 9.07 12.86 6.96
C SER A 455 10.37 13.61 6.73
N ASP A 456 10.81 13.74 5.48
CA ASP A 456 12.09 14.36 5.15
C ASP A 456 12.02 15.88 5.39
N SER A 457 10.90 16.54 5.04
CA SER A 457 10.66 17.95 5.35
C SER A 457 10.86 18.30 6.84
N TYR A 458 10.44 17.42 7.76
CA TYR A 458 10.68 17.62 9.19
C TYR A 458 12.15 17.43 9.57
N ALA A 459 12.84 16.50 8.92
CA ALA A 459 14.26 16.27 9.16
C ALA A 459 15.14 17.44 8.68
N PHE A 460 14.85 17.99 7.51
CA PHE A 460 15.53 19.19 7.01
C PHE A 460 15.27 20.41 7.89
N LEU A 461 14.02 20.63 8.34
CA LEU A 461 13.71 21.71 9.29
C LEU A 461 14.44 21.50 10.62
N ALA A 462 14.44 20.29 11.17
CA ALA A 462 15.17 19.97 12.39
C ALA A 462 16.68 20.28 12.24
N TYR A 463 17.28 19.88 11.12
CA TYR A 463 18.68 20.17 10.83
C TYR A 463 18.97 21.67 10.76
N CYS A 464 18.09 22.47 10.13
CA CYS A 464 18.19 23.93 10.15
C CYS A 464 18.12 24.48 11.58
N LEU A 465 17.17 24.00 12.39
CA LEU A 465 16.95 24.48 13.76
C LEU A 465 18.09 24.13 14.72
N CYS A 466 18.85 23.07 14.46
CA CYS A 466 20.07 22.74 15.19
C CYS A 466 21.06 23.91 15.19
N PHE A 467 21.30 24.52 14.02
CA PHE A 467 22.25 25.63 13.90
C PHE A 467 21.65 26.99 14.28
N ARG A 468 20.32 27.09 14.34
CA ARG A 468 19.62 28.26 14.89
C ARG A 468 19.52 28.29 16.42
N GLY A 469 20.14 27.32 17.12
CA GLY A 469 20.06 27.20 18.58
C GLY A 469 18.68 26.77 19.11
N ARG A 470 17.80 26.24 18.23
CA ARG A 470 16.43 25.78 18.57
C ARG A 470 16.38 24.25 18.67
N THR A 471 17.35 23.66 19.38
CA THR A 471 17.59 22.21 19.45
C THR A 471 16.41 21.41 20.02
N GLU A 472 15.72 21.91 21.04
CA GLU A 472 14.53 21.22 21.60
C GLU A 472 13.40 21.08 20.56
N ARG A 473 13.18 22.11 19.75
CA ARG A 473 12.23 22.05 18.64
C ARG A 473 12.74 21.08 17.56
N ALA A 474 14.04 21.06 17.28
CA ALA A 474 14.64 20.10 16.34
C ALA A 474 14.41 18.65 16.78
N VAL A 475 14.63 18.32 18.06
CA VAL A 475 14.35 16.99 18.64
C VAL A 475 12.86 16.65 18.49
N THR A 476 11.96 17.57 18.86
CA THR A 476 10.51 17.36 18.74
C THR A 476 10.07 17.05 17.30
N LEU A 477 10.62 17.78 16.31
CA LEU A 477 10.34 17.54 14.90
C LEU A 477 10.90 16.20 14.43
N MET A 478 12.08 15.82 14.90
CA MET A 478 12.70 14.55 14.54
C MET A 478 11.96 13.36 15.14
N GLU A 479 11.51 13.44 16.39
CA GLU A 479 10.64 12.44 16.98
C GLU A 479 9.32 12.32 16.20
N ARG A 480 8.79 13.44 15.70
CA ARG A 480 7.62 13.41 14.81
C ARG A 480 7.96 12.70 13.50
N ALA A 481 9.10 13.01 12.87
CA ALA A 481 9.58 12.32 11.66
C ALA A 481 9.70 10.81 11.90
N MET A 482 10.25 10.38 13.03
CA MET A 482 10.40 8.97 13.42
C MET A 482 9.05 8.27 13.67
N ARG A 483 8.06 9.00 14.19
CA ARG A 483 6.69 8.46 14.32
C ARG A 483 6.02 8.26 12.97
N MET A 484 6.31 9.13 11.99
CA MET A 484 5.76 9.03 10.64
C MET A 484 6.49 7.99 9.78
N ASN A 485 7.80 7.84 10.00
CA ASN A 485 8.67 6.95 9.26
C ASN A 485 9.55 6.18 10.25
N ARG A 486 9.17 4.93 10.55
CA ARG A 486 9.94 4.08 11.46
C ARG A 486 11.30 3.68 10.88
N ASP A 487 11.42 3.65 9.55
CA ASP A 487 12.66 3.34 8.81
C ASP A 487 13.26 4.60 8.18
N LEU A 488 13.32 5.68 8.97
CA LEU A 488 14.09 6.85 8.57
C LEU A 488 15.49 6.43 8.13
N GLY A 489 15.92 7.00 7.00
CA GLY A 489 17.24 6.75 6.46
C GLY A 489 18.34 7.17 7.45
N ARG A 490 19.58 6.77 7.13
CA ARG A 490 20.74 7.07 7.97
C ARG A 490 21.01 8.58 8.15
N TRP A 491 20.66 9.42 7.17
CA TRP A 491 20.85 10.87 7.26
C TRP A 491 19.89 11.54 8.27
N PRO A 492 18.54 11.39 8.16
CA PRO A 492 17.63 11.95 9.16
C PRO A 492 17.92 11.51 10.59
N ARG A 493 18.29 10.23 10.80
CA ARG A 493 18.69 9.76 12.14
C ARG A 493 19.96 10.46 12.64
N GLY A 494 20.90 10.75 11.74
CA GLY A 494 22.08 11.56 12.06
C GLY A 494 21.73 12.97 12.53
N VAL A 495 20.65 13.57 12.01
CA VAL A 495 20.15 14.87 12.48
C VAL A 495 19.72 14.81 13.95
N LEU A 496 19.13 13.69 14.42
CA LEU A 496 18.80 13.53 15.84
C LEU A 496 20.06 13.49 16.72
N VAL A 497 21.09 12.79 16.26
CA VAL A 497 22.41 12.76 16.94
C VAL A 497 22.96 14.18 17.06
N ILE A 498 22.91 14.96 15.97
CA ILE A 498 23.37 16.36 15.93
C ILE A 498 22.57 17.20 16.93
N ALA A 499 21.24 17.12 16.91
CA ALA A 499 20.36 17.89 17.77
C ALA A 499 20.66 17.63 19.26
N HIS A 500 20.75 16.35 19.66
CA HIS A 500 21.09 15.98 21.03
C HIS A 500 22.51 16.40 21.43
N THR A 501 23.48 16.29 20.51
CA THR A 501 24.87 16.67 20.80
C THR A 501 24.99 18.18 21.02
N ILE A 502 24.37 19.01 20.18
CA ILE A 502 24.35 20.48 20.37
C ILE A 502 23.63 20.85 21.67
N ALA A 503 22.51 20.19 21.97
CA ALA A 503 21.77 20.39 23.22
C ALA A 503 22.55 19.95 24.49
N GLY A 504 23.69 19.26 24.35
CA GLY A 504 24.44 18.70 25.47
C GLY A 504 23.84 17.41 26.06
N HIS A 505 22.86 16.81 25.40
CA HIS A 505 22.23 15.54 25.76
C HIS A 505 23.02 14.35 25.18
N TYR A 506 24.28 14.20 25.58
CA TYR A 506 25.21 13.27 24.94
C TYR A 506 24.78 11.80 25.00
N GLU A 507 24.24 11.32 26.12
CA GLU A 507 23.72 9.96 26.24
C GLU A 507 22.56 9.70 25.28
N ALA A 508 21.67 10.69 25.11
CA ALA A 508 20.56 10.59 24.15
C ALA A 508 21.07 10.60 22.70
N ALA A 509 22.15 11.34 22.41
CA ALA A 509 22.81 11.28 21.10
C ALA A 509 23.36 9.86 20.80
N LEU A 510 23.93 9.18 21.80
CA LEU A 510 24.39 7.80 21.63
C LEU A 510 23.23 6.82 21.44
N GLU A 511 22.12 7.01 22.14
CA GLU A 511 20.91 6.20 21.95
C GLU A 511 20.37 6.34 20.53
N ALA A 512 20.29 7.57 20.02
CA ALA A 512 19.86 7.86 18.66
C ALA A 512 20.80 7.21 17.61
N PHE A 513 22.10 7.13 17.90
CA PHE A 513 23.10 6.53 17.02
C PHE A 513 23.00 5.01 16.91
N ARG A 514 22.57 4.29 17.95
CA ARG A 514 22.58 2.80 18.01
C ARG A 514 21.92 2.11 16.82
N ASN A 515 20.92 2.75 16.22
CA ASN A 515 20.13 2.19 15.13
C ASN A 515 20.58 2.69 13.74
N ILE A 516 21.75 3.33 13.63
CA ILE A 516 22.29 3.84 12.37
C ILE A 516 23.32 2.84 11.82
N GLN A 517 22.93 2.12 10.77
CA GLN A 517 23.85 1.27 10.00
C GLN A 517 24.59 2.11 8.96
N ASN A 518 25.89 1.86 8.79
CA ASN A 518 26.77 2.56 7.83
C ASN A 518 26.61 4.10 7.89
N PRO A 519 26.86 4.74 9.06
CA PRO A 519 26.70 6.18 9.24
C PRO A 519 27.55 7.00 8.26
N PHE A 520 27.07 8.18 7.91
CA PHE A 520 27.87 9.18 7.18
C PHE A 520 28.97 9.76 8.08
N GLY A 521 30.04 10.27 7.47
CA GLY A 521 31.15 10.87 8.22
C GLY A 521 30.71 12.01 9.14
N ILE A 522 29.76 12.85 8.70
CA ILE A 522 29.15 13.86 9.57
C ILE A 522 28.54 13.24 10.85
N THR A 523 27.75 12.18 10.74
CA THR A 523 27.15 11.51 11.91
C THR A 523 28.24 10.96 12.84
N CYS A 524 29.27 10.32 12.27
CA CYS A 524 30.41 9.83 13.04
C CYS A 524 31.12 10.97 13.80
N ARG A 525 31.35 12.13 13.18
CA ARG A 525 31.97 13.29 13.85
C ARG A 525 31.17 13.75 15.06
N TRP A 526 29.86 13.91 14.91
CA TRP A 526 28.99 14.34 15.99
C TRP A 526 28.91 13.30 17.12
N THR A 527 28.86 12.01 16.79
CA THR A 527 28.93 10.94 17.79
C THR A 527 30.29 10.89 18.50
N ALA A 528 31.40 11.11 17.79
CA ALA A 528 32.73 11.19 18.40
C ALA A 528 32.83 12.32 19.43
N VAL A 529 32.30 13.50 19.10
CA VAL A 529 32.21 14.64 20.01
C VAL A 529 31.37 14.31 21.26
N ALA A 530 30.20 13.68 21.08
CA ALA A 530 29.37 13.26 22.21
C ALA A 530 30.08 12.25 23.12
N LEU A 531 30.80 11.28 22.54
CA LEU A 531 31.60 10.29 23.29
C LEU A 531 32.75 10.94 24.06
N ALA A 532 33.42 11.92 23.47
CA ALA A 532 34.51 12.65 24.12
C ALA A 532 34.03 13.43 25.35
N TYR A 533 32.88 14.10 25.25
CA TYR A 533 32.27 14.80 26.39
C TYR A 533 31.82 13.86 27.52
N LEU A 534 31.56 12.59 27.21
CA LEU A 534 31.28 11.54 28.20
C LEU A 534 32.54 10.86 28.73
N GLY A 535 33.74 11.26 28.30
CA GLY A 535 35.01 10.65 28.68
C GLY A 535 35.26 9.28 28.04
N ARG A 536 34.46 8.86 27.05
CA ARG A 536 34.57 7.57 26.36
C ARG A 536 35.53 7.65 25.17
N MET A 537 36.79 7.95 25.45
CA MET A 537 37.80 8.27 24.43
C MET A 537 38.12 7.12 23.47
N GLU A 538 38.10 5.86 23.94
CA GLU A 538 38.33 4.70 23.08
C GLU A 538 37.25 4.59 21.98
N ASP A 539 35.99 4.70 22.37
CA ASP A 539 34.85 4.69 21.46
C ASP A 539 34.86 5.93 20.54
N ALA A 540 35.22 7.10 21.07
CA ALA A 540 35.32 8.33 20.29
C ALA A 540 36.37 8.18 19.16
N ASN A 541 37.53 7.63 19.48
CA ASN A 541 38.59 7.36 18.51
C ASN A 541 38.16 6.33 17.46
N ALA A 542 37.44 5.28 17.85
CA ALA A 542 36.87 4.32 16.90
C ALA A 542 35.93 5.00 15.90
N MET A 543 35.11 5.95 16.38
CA MET A 543 34.21 6.72 15.54
C MET A 543 34.95 7.67 14.58
N VAL A 544 36.06 8.27 15.03
CA VAL A 544 36.96 9.05 14.15
C VAL A 544 37.57 8.18 13.05
N GLN A 545 38.06 6.98 13.39
CA GLN A 545 38.61 6.05 12.40
C GLN A 545 37.55 5.64 11.37
N GLN A 546 36.33 5.35 11.81
CA GLN A 546 35.22 5.05 10.91
C GLN A 546 34.89 6.24 10.00
N MET A 547 34.90 7.47 10.52
CA MET A 547 34.73 8.67 9.69
C MET A 547 35.83 8.79 8.63
N LEU A 548 37.11 8.60 8.99
CA LEU A 548 38.23 8.71 8.05
C LEU A 548 38.22 7.64 6.96
N GLN A 549 37.59 6.48 7.19
CA GLN A 549 37.37 5.49 6.14
C GLN A 549 36.37 5.97 5.08
N VAL A 550 35.36 6.75 5.48
CA VAL A 550 34.33 7.28 4.57
C VAL A 550 34.76 8.61 3.94
N GLU A 551 35.50 9.44 4.69
CA GLU A 551 35.99 10.76 4.28
C GLU A 551 37.50 10.88 4.56
N PRO A 552 38.38 10.23 3.75
CA PRO A 552 39.83 10.25 3.99
C PRO A 552 40.47 11.64 3.84
N ALA A 553 39.82 12.53 3.10
CA ALA A 553 40.25 13.90 2.84
C ALA A 553 39.54 14.93 3.75
N TYR A 554 39.20 14.55 4.99
CA TYR A 554 38.57 15.44 5.95
C TYR A 554 39.45 16.67 6.23
N ASP A 555 38.82 17.84 6.25
CA ASP A 555 39.44 19.12 6.54
C ASP A 555 38.55 19.90 7.53
N SER A 556 39.12 20.25 8.69
CA SER A 556 38.37 20.85 9.80
C SER A 556 37.92 22.27 9.51
N GLU A 557 38.73 23.06 8.83
CA GLU A 557 38.43 24.44 8.44
C GLU A 557 37.26 24.47 7.45
N ARG A 558 37.33 23.66 6.38
CA ARG A 558 36.25 23.50 5.41
C ARG A 558 34.98 22.99 6.06
N HIS A 559 35.06 22.00 6.96
CA HIS A 559 33.89 21.50 7.69
C HIS A 559 33.23 22.59 8.54
N LEU A 560 34.01 23.30 9.36
CA LEU A 560 33.50 24.35 10.25
C LEU A 560 32.98 25.57 9.49
N SER A 561 33.55 25.90 8.33
CA SER A 561 33.07 27.00 7.48
C SER A 561 31.64 26.79 6.97
N ARG A 562 31.16 25.54 6.93
CA ARG A 562 29.84 25.15 6.43
C ARG A 562 28.77 25.04 7.53
N LEU A 563 29.14 25.25 8.80
CA LEU A 563 28.23 25.17 9.95
C LEU A 563 27.89 26.56 10.47
N PHE A 564 26.69 27.04 10.14
CA PHE A 564 26.24 28.39 10.45
C PHE A 564 25.54 28.48 11.82
N PHE A 565 26.29 28.29 12.89
CA PHE A 565 25.76 28.44 14.25
C PHE A 565 25.36 29.90 14.53
N GLU A 566 24.08 30.13 14.80
CA GLU A 566 23.54 31.41 15.26
C GLU A 566 23.95 31.70 16.71
N ASN A 567 24.13 30.66 17.52
CA ASN A 567 24.65 30.74 18.88
C ASN A 567 26.17 30.47 18.92
N PRO A 568 27.02 31.46 19.29
CA PRO A 568 28.46 31.29 19.38
C PRO A 568 28.90 30.21 20.38
N GLU A 569 28.18 30.05 21.50
CA GLU A 569 28.54 29.07 22.55
C GLU A 569 28.43 27.62 22.04
N ASP A 570 27.42 27.34 21.21
CA ASP A 570 27.24 26.02 20.58
C ASP A 570 28.39 25.71 19.63
N ARG A 571 28.86 26.71 18.88
CA ARG A 571 30.02 26.58 17.99
C ARG A 571 31.30 26.31 18.79
N GLU A 572 31.55 27.09 19.85
CA GLU A 572 32.74 26.93 20.69
C GLU A 572 32.78 25.55 21.34
N ARG A 573 31.65 25.07 21.86
CA ARG A 573 31.52 23.71 22.41
C ARG A 573 31.81 22.66 21.34
N TYR A 574 31.25 22.79 20.14
CA TYR A 574 31.52 21.83 19.09
C TYR A 574 33.01 21.80 18.67
N VAL A 575 33.64 22.96 18.53
CA VAL A 575 35.08 23.08 18.21
C VAL A 575 35.95 22.47 19.31
N GLU A 576 35.62 22.69 20.58
CA GLU A 576 36.33 22.04 21.69
C GLU A 576 36.16 20.53 21.65
N GLY A 577 34.94 20.04 21.38
CA GLY A 577 34.68 18.62 21.16
C GLY A 577 35.53 18.02 20.05
N LEU A 578 35.68 18.71 18.91
CA LEU A 578 36.56 18.29 17.81
C LEU A 578 38.03 18.26 18.25
N ARG A 579 38.48 19.21 19.07
CA ARG A 579 39.85 19.25 19.61
C ARG A 579 40.13 18.04 20.51
N LEU A 580 39.18 17.66 21.35
CA LEU A 580 39.30 16.48 22.22
C LEU A 580 39.55 15.18 21.42
N VAL A 581 38.97 15.07 20.23
CA VAL A 581 39.11 13.89 19.36
C VAL A 581 40.17 14.05 18.25
N GLY A 582 40.96 15.13 18.29
CA GLY A 582 42.04 15.38 17.34
C GLY A 582 41.60 15.78 15.93
N LEU A 583 40.43 16.41 15.79
CA LEU A 583 39.81 16.82 14.52
C LEU A 583 39.65 18.34 14.34
N ALA A 584 40.18 19.16 15.26
CA ALA A 584 40.10 20.63 15.20
C ALA A 584 41.27 21.24 14.44
#